data_AF-A0A645G8Z1-F1
#
_entry.id   AF-A0A645G8Z1-F1
#
_cell.length_a   1.000
_cell.length_b   1.000
_cell.length_c   1.000
_cell.angle_alpha   90.00
_cell.angle_beta   90.00
_cell.angle_gamma   90.00
#
_symmetry.space_group_name_H-M   'P 1'
#
loop_
_entity.id
_entity.type
_entity.pdbx_description
1 polymer ?
#
loop_
_entity_poly.entity_id
_entity_poly.type
_entity_poly.pdbx_seq_one_letter_code
_entity_poly.pdbx_strand_id
1 'polypeptide(L)'
;MVAVESSVVDIVDLPDRTRRLGPGETIDIGSLTVETIGGQHAVIHRDYPRIGNVGFVFRAESEPSVLHPGDSLDAVAEGIDIALIPAFGPWAATRETIDFARAVAAPRGFLIHDGLLNERGLGLIDKHVSALSSTQLIDVRDTRPWAV
;
A
#
# COMPACT_ATOMS: atom_id res chain seq x y z
N MET A 1 13.25 6.39 -16.09
CA MET A 1 13.53 7.19 -14.88
C MET A 1 13.42 6.24 -13.71
N VAL A 2 14.31 6.33 -12.72
CA VAL A 2 14.20 5.55 -11.47
C VAL A 2 13.73 6.53 -10.40
N ALA A 3 12.66 6.22 -9.68
CA ALA A 3 12.17 7.03 -8.58
C ALA A 3 11.96 6.11 -7.36
N VAL A 4 12.45 6.54 -6.20
CA VAL A 4 12.50 5.75 -4.97
C VAL A 4 12.20 6.60 -3.76
N GLU A 5 11.79 5.98 -2.65
CA GLU A 5 11.71 6.66 -1.36
C GLU A 5 13.04 7.37 -1.04
N SER A 6 12.93 8.56 -0.45
CA SER A 6 14.02 9.51 -0.29
C SER A 6 15.30 8.98 0.36
N SER A 7 15.20 8.03 1.29
CA SER A 7 16.33 7.46 2.02
C SER A 7 17.01 6.28 1.30
N VAL A 8 16.37 5.69 0.29
CA VAL A 8 16.88 4.49 -0.42
C VAL A 8 18.25 4.74 -1.04
N VAL A 9 18.46 5.91 -1.62
CA VAL A 9 19.72 6.32 -2.26
C VAL A 9 20.87 6.55 -1.26
N ASP A 10 20.59 6.59 0.04
CA ASP A 10 21.62 6.69 1.08
C ASP A 10 22.09 5.28 1.54
N ILE A 11 21.37 4.22 1.14
CA ILE A 11 21.65 2.82 1.51
C ILE A 11 21.96 1.91 0.31
N VAL A 12 21.55 2.30 -0.90
CA VAL A 12 21.79 1.55 -2.15
C VAL A 12 22.40 2.49 -3.18
N ASP A 13 23.48 2.04 -3.84
CA ASP A 13 24.07 2.73 -4.97
C ASP A 13 23.13 2.67 -6.18
N LEU A 14 22.64 3.84 -6.62
CA LEU A 14 21.65 3.98 -7.68
C LEU A 14 22.16 4.99 -8.74
N PRO A 15 21.69 4.89 -10.00
CA PRO A 15 22.15 5.81 -11.05
C PRO A 15 21.91 7.29 -10.69
N ASP A 16 22.80 8.18 -11.16
CA ASP A 16 22.75 9.64 -10.90
C ASP A 16 21.39 10.30 -11.22
N ARG A 17 20.62 9.71 -12.14
CA ARG A 17 19.31 10.20 -12.57
C ARG A 17 18.14 9.71 -11.68
N THR A 18 18.44 9.19 -10.50
CA THR A 18 17.43 8.71 -9.55
C THR A 18 16.70 9.88 -8.91
N ARG A 19 15.37 9.84 -8.94
CA ARG A 19 14.49 10.80 -8.26
C ARG A 19 14.20 10.28 -6.85
N ARG A 20 14.64 11.03 -5.83
CA ARG A 20 14.19 10.87 -4.45
C ARG A 20 12.72 11.29 -4.34
N LEU A 21 11.86 10.50 -3.70
CA LEU A 21 10.47 10.83 -3.41
C LEU A 21 10.26 10.85 -1.89
N GLY A 22 9.94 12.03 -1.36
CA GLY A 22 9.39 12.16 -0.02
C GLY A 22 7.86 12.08 -0.05
N PRO A 23 7.18 12.14 1.11
CA PRO A 23 5.73 12.19 1.14
C PRO A 23 5.18 13.49 0.52
N GLY A 24 4.07 13.40 -0.19
CA GLY A 24 3.40 14.53 -0.86
C GLY A 24 4.00 14.92 -2.21
N GLU A 25 4.96 14.15 -2.73
CA GLU A 25 5.54 14.38 -4.05
C GLU A 25 4.66 13.76 -5.15
N THR A 26 4.64 14.42 -6.31
CA THR A 26 3.93 13.96 -7.51
C THR A 26 4.92 13.81 -8.66
N ILE A 27 4.80 12.72 -9.41
CA ILE A 27 5.52 12.50 -10.67
C ILE A 27 4.59 11.96 -11.74
N ASP A 28 4.91 12.26 -13.00
CA ASP A 28 4.20 11.71 -14.15
C ASP A 28 5.08 10.69 -14.90
N ILE A 29 4.47 9.57 -15.25
CA ILE A 29 5.06 8.51 -16.08
C ILE A 29 4.15 8.32 -17.29
N GLY A 30 4.38 9.11 -18.34
CA GLY A 30 3.47 9.17 -19.48
C GLY A 30 2.13 9.78 -19.06
N SER A 31 1.03 9.04 -19.23
CA SER A 31 -0.32 9.43 -18.80
C SER A 31 -0.68 9.01 -17.37
N LEU A 32 0.23 8.34 -16.66
CA LEU A 32 0.06 7.91 -15.28
C LEU A 32 0.62 8.96 -14.33
N THR A 33 -0.22 9.53 -13.48
CA THR A 33 0.19 10.37 -12.36
C THR A 33 0.36 9.50 -11.12
N VAL A 34 1.50 9.67 -10.46
CA VAL A 34 1.85 8.97 -9.21
C VAL A 34 2.04 10.01 -8.12
N GLU A 35 1.22 9.93 -7.08
CA GLU A 35 1.34 10.73 -5.86
C GLU A 35 1.89 9.85 -4.74
N THR A 36 2.77 10.42 -3.92
CA THR A 36 3.31 9.74 -2.74
C THR A 36 2.65 10.25 -1.48
N ILE A 37 2.37 9.35 -0.55
CA ILE A 37 1.72 9.67 0.73
C ILE A 37 2.42 8.95 1.90
N GLY A 38 2.01 9.26 3.13
CA GLY A 38 2.62 8.68 4.33
C GLY A 38 3.98 9.31 4.63
N GLY A 39 5.05 8.54 4.46
CA GLY A 39 6.43 8.95 4.74
C GLY A 39 7.10 8.16 5.85
N GLN A 40 6.35 7.29 6.54
CA GLN A 40 6.88 6.42 7.58
C GLN A 40 6.24 5.03 7.49
N HIS A 41 7.05 3.99 7.68
CA HIS A 41 6.61 2.61 7.85
C HIS A 41 5.74 2.52 9.11
N ALA A 42 4.84 1.55 9.24
CA ALA A 42 4.14 1.28 10.50
C ALA A 42 5.13 1.05 11.68
N VAL A 43 4.70 1.25 12.91
CA VAL A 43 5.59 1.06 14.08
C VAL A 43 5.97 -0.43 14.21
N ILE A 44 7.25 -0.77 14.03
CA ILE A 44 7.73 -2.16 14.23
C ILE A 44 7.84 -2.49 15.72
N HIS A 45 8.57 -1.65 16.45
CA HIS A 45 8.74 -1.74 17.89
C HIS A 45 9.12 -0.36 18.41
N ARG A 46 8.77 -0.03 19.65
CA ARG A 46 9.09 1.27 20.26
C ARG A 46 10.59 1.60 20.33
N ASP A 47 11.44 0.57 20.29
CA ASP A 47 12.90 0.71 20.40
C ASP A 47 13.59 0.80 19.03
N TYR A 48 12.85 0.59 17.92
CA TYR A 48 13.37 0.83 16.58
C TYR A 48 13.01 2.25 16.10
N PRO A 49 13.94 2.98 15.47
CA PRO A 49 13.57 4.22 14.79
C PRO A 49 12.53 3.92 13.70
N ARG A 50 11.62 4.86 13.45
CA ARG A 50 10.69 4.74 12.32
C ARG A 50 11.49 4.80 11.01
N ILE A 51 11.17 3.89 10.10
CA ILE A 51 11.84 3.73 8.81
C ILE A 51 11.04 4.49 7.75
N GLY A 52 11.73 5.12 6.79
CA GLY A 52 11.08 5.78 5.66
C GLY A 52 10.24 4.80 4.83
N ASN A 53 9.00 5.18 4.51
CA ASN A 53 8.11 4.45 3.62
C ASN A 53 7.14 5.45 3.00
N VAL A 54 7.09 5.52 1.67
CA VAL A 54 6.03 6.23 0.97
C VAL A 54 5.03 5.22 0.43
N GLY A 55 3.74 5.51 0.63
CA GLY A 55 2.67 4.90 -0.14
C GLY A 55 2.56 5.57 -1.50
N PHE A 56 2.00 4.87 -2.48
CA PHE A 56 1.79 5.37 -3.84
C PHE A 56 0.32 5.35 -4.18
N VAL A 57 -0.18 6.48 -4.69
CA VAL A 57 -1.48 6.60 -5.32
C VAL A 57 -1.28 6.77 -6.81
N PHE A 58 -1.90 5.89 -7.58
CA PHE A 58 -1.82 5.84 -9.03
C PHE A 58 -3.14 6.33 -9.62
N ARG A 59 -3.05 7.28 -10.56
CA ARG A 59 -4.21 7.82 -11.28
C ARG A 59 -3.88 7.97 -12.77
N ALA A 60 -4.82 7.56 -13.62
CA ALA A 60 -4.78 7.79 -15.05
C ALA A 60 -6.19 8.14 -15.54
N GLU A 61 -6.28 8.88 -16.64
CA GLU A 61 -7.57 9.30 -17.19
C GLU A 61 -8.40 8.07 -17.60
N SER A 62 -9.67 8.03 -17.16
CA SER A 62 -10.63 6.94 -17.43
C SER A 62 -10.23 5.56 -16.86
N GLU A 63 -9.26 5.50 -15.96
CA GLU A 63 -8.84 4.27 -15.28
C GLU A 63 -9.13 4.35 -13.78
N PRO A 64 -9.35 3.21 -13.08
CA PRO A 64 -9.54 3.20 -11.64
C PRO A 64 -8.25 3.63 -10.92
N SER A 65 -8.41 4.42 -9.87
CA SER A 65 -7.30 4.81 -8.99
C SER A 65 -6.88 3.67 -8.06
N VAL A 66 -5.58 3.55 -7.81
CA VAL A 66 -5.00 2.49 -6.98
C VAL A 66 -4.15 3.07 -5.86
N LEU A 67 -4.36 2.62 -4.63
CA LEU A 67 -3.49 2.90 -3.48
C LEU A 67 -2.64 1.67 -3.14
N HIS A 68 -1.32 1.83 -3.15
CA HIS A 68 -0.35 0.90 -2.56
C HIS A 68 0.33 1.57 -1.35
N PRO A 69 -0.03 1.24 -0.10
CA PRO A 69 0.50 1.94 1.08
C PRO A 69 1.94 1.56 1.43
N GLY A 70 2.45 0.48 0.82
CA GLY A 70 3.70 -0.15 1.27
C GLY A 70 3.45 -0.78 2.63
N ASP A 71 4.36 -0.53 3.56
CA ASP A 71 4.38 -1.15 4.88
C ASP A 71 3.77 -0.19 5.94
N SER A 72 3.01 0.80 5.49
CA SER A 72 2.27 1.75 6.33
C SER A 72 0.80 1.33 6.51
N LEU A 73 0.24 1.65 7.68
CA LEU A 73 -1.19 1.54 7.99
C LEU A 73 -1.82 2.91 8.30
N ASP A 74 -1.09 4.00 8.08
CA ASP A 74 -1.55 5.39 8.26
C ASP A 74 -1.56 6.19 6.93
N ALA A 75 -1.00 5.63 5.86
CA ALA A 75 -0.97 6.21 4.51
C ALA A 75 -2.31 6.03 3.79
N VAL A 76 -3.27 6.90 4.07
CA VAL A 76 -4.62 6.90 3.45
C VAL A 76 -4.78 8.05 2.46
N ALA A 77 -5.62 7.85 1.45
CA ALA A 77 -6.02 8.86 0.47
C ALA A 77 -7.50 8.73 0.13
N GLU A 78 -8.13 9.84 -0.23
CA GLU A 78 -9.54 9.86 -0.64
C GLU A 78 -9.70 9.53 -2.14
N GLY A 79 -10.90 9.08 -2.50
CA GLY A 79 -11.27 8.82 -3.89
C GLY A 79 -10.47 7.68 -4.51
N ILE A 80 -10.19 6.62 -3.73
CA ILE A 80 -9.49 5.42 -4.17
C ILE A 80 -10.49 4.37 -4.63
N ASP A 81 -10.33 3.85 -5.84
CA ASP A 81 -11.19 2.79 -6.39
C ASP A 81 -10.73 1.40 -5.95
N ILE A 82 -9.41 1.21 -5.84
CA ILE A 82 -8.77 -0.06 -5.48
C ILE A 82 -7.70 0.17 -4.40
N ALA A 83 -7.82 -0.49 -3.26
CA ALA A 83 -6.83 -0.43 -2.19
C ALA A 83 -6.05 -1.75 -2.06
N LEU A 84 -4.72 -1.66 -2.01
CA LEU A 84 -3.88 -2.76 -1.52
C LEU A 84 -3.80 -2.65 0.00
N ILE A 85 -4.10 -3.75 0.68
CA ILE A 85 -4.32 -3.79 2.13
C ILE A 85 -3.30 -4.76 2.74
N PRO A 86 -2.33 -4.27 3.55
CA PRO A 86 -1.40 -5.14 4.26
C PRO A 86 -2.14 -6.11 5.20
N ALA A 87 -2.18 -7.38 4.82
CA ALA A 87 -2.88 -8.44 5.54
C ALA A 87 -2.13 -8.84 6.80
N PHE A 88 -0.80 -8.77 6.76
CA PHE A 88 0.05 -9.15 7.87
C PHE A 88 1.36 -8.38 7.86
N GLY A 89 1.87 -8.11 9.05
CA GLY A 89 3.26 -7.79 9.31
C GLY A 89 3.53 -8.20 10.75
N PRO A 90 4.73 -8.70 11.11
CA PRO A 90 5.06 -8.99 12.51
C PRO A 90 4.82 -7.80 13.48
N TRP A 91 4.70 -6.60 12.93
CA TRP A 91 4.46 -5.34 13.61
C TRP A 91 2.99 -4.93 13.74
N ALA A 92 2.07 -5.56 13.00
CA ALA A 92 0.69 -5.11 12.88
C ALA A 92 -0.30 -6.07 13.54
N ALA A 93 -1.28 -5.53 14.25
CA ALA A 93 -2.46 -6.27 14.67
C ALA A 93 -3.54 -6.23 13.57
N THR A 94 -4.31 -7.30 13.41
CA THR A 94 -5.41 -7.38 12.43
C THR A 94 -6.42 -6.23 12.54
N ARG A 95 -6.65 -5.69 13.74
CA ARG A 95 -7.51 -4.51 13.93
C ARG A 95 -7.03 -3.29 13.13
N GLU A 96 -5.71 -3.10 13.03
CA GLU A 96 -5.12 -1.97 12.33
C GLU A 96 -5.28 -2.12 10.81
N THR A 97 -5.18 -3.35 10.29
CA THR A 97 -5.54 -3.67 8.90
C THR A 97 -7.02 -3.36 8.60
N ILE A 98 -7.93 -3.71 9.51
CA ILE A 98 -9.37 -3.43 9.36
C ILE A 98 -9.63 -1.92 9.39
N ASP A 99 -9.01 -1.21 10.34
CA ASP A 99 -9.16 0.24 10.48
C ASP A 99 -8.56 0.98 9.27
N PHE A 100 -7.43 0.51 8.73
CA PHE A 100 -6.88 1.01 7.47
C PHE A 100 -7.86 0.83 6.30
N ALA A 101 -8.40 -0.38 6.11
CA ALA A 101 -9.37 -0.63 5.04
C ALA A 101 -10.62 0.26 5.16
N ARG A 102 -11.10 0.49 6.39
CA ARG A 102 -12.20 1.44 6.66
C ARG A 102 -11.84 2.89 6.36
N ALA A 103 -10.63 3.30 6.70
CA ALA A 103 -10.18 4.67 6.49
C ALA A 103 -10.00 5.00 5.00
N VAL A 104 -9.48 4.05 4.21
CA VAL A 104 -9.39 4.20 2.74
C VAL A 104 -10.77 4.12 2.08
N ALA A 105 -11.66 3.27 2.61
CA ALA A 105 -13.03 3.09 2.14
C ALA A 105 -13.15 2.76 0.64
N ALA A 106 -12.12 2.16 0.04
CA ALA A 106 -12.16 1.75 -1.36
C ALA A 106 -13.23 0.65 -1.56
N PRO A 107 -14.01 0.71 -2.65
CA PRO A 107 -15.03 -0.31 -2.91
C PRO A 107 -14.43 -1.69 -3.17
N ARG A 108 -13.20 -1.75 -3.70
CA ARG A 108 -12.48 -3.00 -4.01
C ARG A 108 -11.06 -2.96 -3.44
N GLY A 109 -10.49 -4.12 -3.18
CA GLY A 109 -9.10 -4.19 -2.73
C GLY A 109 -8.49 -5.59 -2.81
N PHE A 110 -7.18 -5.65 -2.59
CA PHE A 110 -6.42 -6.89 -2.53
C PHE A 110 -5.63 -6.94 -1.24
N LEU A 111 -5.47 -8.14 -0.70
CA LEU A 111 -4.55 -8.37 0.41
C LEU A 111 -3.11 -8.44 -0.13
N ILE A 112 -2.21 -7.70 0.51
CA ILE A 112 -0.75 -7.75 0.29
C ILE A 112 -0.04 -8.12 1.60
N HIS A 113 1.29 -8.27 1.58
CA HIS A 113 2.07 -8.73 2.74
C HIS A 113 1.58 -10.07 3.35
N ASP A 114 1.03 -10.94 2.53
CA ASP A 114 0.48 -12.24 2.95
C ASP A 114 1.51 -13.38 2.97
N GLY A 115 2.75 -13.15 2.53
CA GLY A 115 3.77 -14.20 2.36
C GLY A 115 4.17 -14.97 3.63
N LEU A 116 3.85 -14.46 4.82
CA LEU A 116 4.05 -15.17 6.10
C LEU A 116 2.80 -15.91 6.59
N LEU A 117 1.67 -15.77 5.89
CA LEU A 117 0.42 -16.45 6.20
C LEU A 117 0.32 -17.76 5.41
N ASN A 118 -0.29 -18.76 6.04
CA ASN A 118 -0.88 -19.87 5.30
C ASN A 118 -2.34 -19.52 4.94
N GLU A 119 -2.99 -20.38 4.16
CA GLU A 119 -4.38 -20.16 3.72
C GLU A 119 -5.38 -19.93 4.87
N ARG A 120 -5.15 -20.54 6.04
CA ARG A 120 -6.04 -20.32 7.21
C ARG A 120 -5.87 -18.92 7.78
N GLY A 121 -4.62 -18.46 7.90
CA GLY A 121 -4.30 -17.12 8.36
C GLY A 121 -4.86 -16.07 7.40
N LEU A 122 -4.63 -16.23 6.11
CA LEU A 122 -5.14 -15.30 5.10
C LEU A 122 -6.67 -15.27 5.07
N GLY A 123 -7.31 -16.43 5.08
CA GLY A 123 -8.78 -16.52 5.11
C GLY A 123 -9.40 -15.91 6.37
N LEU A 124 -8.67 -15.87 7.50
CA LEU A 124 -9.11 -15.17 8.70
C LEU A 124 -9.08 -13.65 8.51
N ILE A 125 -8.01 -13.12 7.93
CA ILE A 125 -7.87 -11.67 7.65
C ILE A 125 -8.93 -11.23 6.63
N ASP A 126 -9.07 -11.97 5.53
CA ASP A 126 -10.09 -11.71 4.51
C ASP A 126 -11.47 -11.62 5.14
N LYS A 127 -11.87 -12.67 5.89
CA LYS A 127 -13.16 -12.71 6.57
C LYS A 127 -13.41 -11.47 7.43
N HIS A 128 -12.40 -11.02 8.18
CA HIS A 128 -12.57 -9.87 9.06
C HIS A 128 -12.65 -8.54 8.31
N VAL A 129 -11.80 -8.33 7.30
CA VAL A 129 -11.84 -7.12 6.46
C VAL A 129 -13.17 -7.06 5.71
N SER A 130 -13.58 -8.16 5.07
CA SER A 130 -14.85 -8.28 4.34
C SER A 130 -16.07 -8.07 5.24
N ALA A 131 -16.01 -8.50 6.51
CA ALA A 131 -17.13 -8.34 7.45
C ALA A 131 -17.21 -6.96 8.12
N LEU A 132 -16.10 -6.22 8.21
CA LEU A 132 -16.01 -5.00 9.03
C LEU A 132 -15.70 -3.74 8.22
N SER A 133 -15.40 -3.86 6.93
CA SER A 133 -15.24 -2.74 5.99
C SER A 133 -16.25 -2.84 4.84
N SER A 134 -16.35 -1.79 4.02
CA SER A 134 -17.12 -1.81 2.77
C SER A 134 -16.35 -2.37 1.59
N THR A 135 -15.08 -2.75 1.78
CA THR A 135 -14.19 -3.18 0.71
C THR A 135 -14.47 -4.63 0.32
N GLN A 136 -14.78 -4.86 -0.94
CA GLN A 136 -14.80 -6.19 -1.53
C GLN A 136 -13.36 -6.64 -1.80
N LEU A 137 -12.91 -7.66 -1.09
CA LEU A 137 -11.61 -8.27 -1.35
C LEU A 137 -11.67 -9.17 -2.59
N ILE A 138 -10.66 -9.01 -3.45
CA ILE A 138 -10.43 -9.82 -4.64
C ILE A 138 -9.13 -10.59 -4.42
N ASP A 139 -9.13 -11.90 -4.67
CA ASP A 139 -7.91 -12.71 -4.65
C ASP A 139 -7.23 -12.63 -6.03
N VAL A 140 -6.04 -12.03 -6.08
CA VAL A 140 -5.22 -11.87 -7.29
C VAL A 140 -3.94 -12.72 -7.26
N ARG A 141 -3.82 -13.65 -6.30
CA ARG A 141 -2.61 -14.48 -6.13
C ARG A 141 -2.40 -15.49 -7.25
N ASP A 142 -3.42 -15.76 -8.06
CA ASP A 142 -3.28 -16.58 -9.28
C ASP A 142 -2.59 -15.85 -10.44
N THR A 143 -2.26 -14.57 -10.26
CA THR A 143 -1.53 -13.69 -11.19
C THR A 143 -2.20 -13.47 -12.54
N ARG A 144 -3.45 -13.91 -12.71
CA ARG A 144 -4.19 -13.64 -13.94
C ARG A 144 -4.61 -12.18 -13.98
N PRO A 145 -4.65 -11.56 -15.17
CA PRO A 145 -5.20 -10.22 -15.31
C PRO A 145 -6.61 -10.14 -14.75
N TRP A 146 -6.86 -9.13 -13.94
CA TRP A 146 -8.17 -8.80 -13.41
C TRP A 146 -8.64 -7.47 -14.02
N ALA A 147 -9.93 -7.40 -14.37
CA ALA A 147 -10.57 -6.24 -14.97
C ALA A 147 -11.72 -5.77 -14.09
N VAL A 148 -11.92 -4.45 -14.06
CA VAL A 148 -12.84 -3.73 -13.15
C VAL A 148 -14.18 -3.45 -13.81
#